data_AF-A0A7M5X9Y8-F1
#
_entry.id   AF-A0A7M5X9Y8-F1
#
_cell.length_a   1.000
_cell.length_b   1.000
_cell.length_c   1.000
_cell.angle_alpha   90.00
_cell.angle_beta   90.00
_cell.angle_gamma   90.00
#
_symmetry.space_group_name_H-M   'P 1'
#
loop_
_entity.id
_entity.type
_entity.pdbx_description
1 polymer ?
#
loop_
_entity_poly.entity_id
_entity_poly.type
_entity_poly.pdbx_seq_one_letter_code
_entity_poly.pdbx_strand_id
1 'polypeptide(L)'
;MTVYCAESMNLPIMVLFTKSHLEPSSQVKYESNDDDDDDMCNYQTSFMQLAMVIYNFHDAISEGDGDRILRQWKFMLLFYKADDPHSSKYCVEAFYLLIQYYALLAPQTAERLIWNRFSKSVHGPGENIPLDMALEHFNKILKNGIRNMGPNNSSQKAVDRFCKALVIALNINKAILENFD
;
A
#
# COMPACT_ATOMS: atom_id res chain seq x y z
N MET A 1 1.11 -2.34 29.90
CA MET A 1 1.40 -0.91 30.12
C MET A 1 0.51 -0.18 29.14
N THR A 2 -0.73 0.00 29.57
CA THR A 2 -1.94 -0.02 28.72
C THR A 2 -2.83 1.16 29.10
N VAL A 3 -2.22 2.34 29.27
CA VAL A 3 -2.90 3.56 29.70
C VAL A 3 -2.07 4.75 29.18
N TYR A 4 -2.14 5.09 27.89
CA TYR A 4 -1.70 6.41 27.34
C TYR A 4 -2.17 6.65 25.88
N CYS A 5 -3.01 5.79 25.29
CA CYS A 5 -3.39 5.91 23.86
C CYS A 5 -4.72 6.67 23.63
N ALA A 6 -5.46 7.03 24.68
CA ALA A 6 -6.82 7.60 24.53
C ALA A 6 -6.87 9.14 24.61
N GLU A 7 -5.87 9.80 25.21
CA GLU A 7 -5.92 11.26 25.40
C GLU A 7 -5.34 12.09 24.24
N SER A 8 -4.68 11.46 23.25
CA SER A 8 -4.16 12.17 22.06
C SER A 8 -5.09 12.11 20.84
N MET A 9 -6.24 11.41 20.93
CA MET A 9 -7.22 11.34 19.84
C MET A 9 -8.33 12.41 19.95
N ASN A 10 -8.21 13.36 20.89
CA ASN A 10 -9.14 14.48 21.00
C ASN A 10 -8.71 15.64 20.07
N LEU A 11 -9.27 15.57 18.84
CA LEU A 11 -9.38 16.62 17.78
C LEU A 11 -8.15 16.84 16.87
N PRO A 12 -8.28 17.02 15.52
CA PRO A 12 -9.45 16.96 14.63
C PRO A 12 -9.14 16.30 13.25
N ILE A 13 -9.22 14.97 13.12
CA ILE A 13 -9.27 14.35 11.77
C ILE A 13 -10.72 14.08 11.34
N MET A 14 -11.59 13.72 12.28
CA MET A 14 -13.02 13.52 12.04
C MET A 14 -13.75 14.80 11.57
N VAL A 15 -13.24 15.99 11.87
CA VAL A 15 -13.85 17.27 11.46
C VAL A 15 -13.45 17.67 10.02
N LEU A 16 -12.37 17.12 9.47
CA LEU A 16 -11.93 17.49 8.11
C LEU A 16 -12.75 16.80 7.01
N PHE A 17 -13.38 15.67 7.30
CA PHE A 17 -14.20 14.94 6.32
C PHE A 17 -15.62 15.48 6.15
N THR A 18 -16.13 16.29 7.09
CA THR A 18 -17.54 16.70 7.09
C THR A 18 -17.81 18.08 6.47
N LYS A 19 -16.79 18.81 6.02
CA LYS A 19 -16.96 20.22 5.60
C LYS A 19 -16.71 20.57 4.13
N SER A 20 -16.49 19.61 3.23
CA SER A 20 -16.47 19.88 1.78
C SER A 20 -17.60 19.16 1.04
N HIS A 21 -18.75 19.82 0.99
CA HIS A 21 -19.71 19.79 -0.14
C HIS A 21 -20.11 18.39 -0.65
N LEU A 22 -20.97 17.71 0.11
CA LEU A 22 -21.86 16.68 -0.42
C LEU A 22 -23.30 17.15 -0.19
N GLU A 23 -24.04 17.35 -1.29
CA GLU A 23 -25.50 17.50 -1.29
C GLU A 23 -26.15 16.34 -0.51
N PRO A 24 -27.27 16.57 0.20
CA PRO A 24 -27.73 15.67 1.24
C PRO A 24 -28.45 14.46 0.64
N SER A 25 -27.70 13.41 0.33
CA SER A 25 -28.25 12.07 0.13
C SER A 25 -28.69 11.51 1.49
N SER A 26 -29.97 11.71 1.82
CA SER A 26 -30.72 11.09 2.92
C SER A 26 -30.06 11.13 4.30
N GLN A 27 -30.41 12.15 5.09
CA GLN A 27 -30.04 12.25 6.50
C GLN A 27 -30.58 11.06 7.30
N VAL A 28 -29.69 10.15 7.68
CA VAL A 28 -29.94 9.26 8.82
C VAL A 28 -29.89 10.16 10.06
N LYS A 29 -31.05 10.50 10.60
CA LYS A 29 -31.17 11.20 11.89
C LYS A 29 -30.69 10.25 12.99
N TYR A 30 -29.48 10.48 13.49
CA TYR A 30 -29.13 10.02 14.82
C TYR A 30 -29.71 11.04 15.81
N GLU A 31 -30.75 10.64 16.55
CA GLU A 31 -31.24 11.42 17.69
C GLU A 31 -30.13 11.42 18.75
N SER A 32 -29.47 12.56 18.90
CA SER A 32 -28.52 12.81 19.98
C SER A 32 -29.31 13.11 21.26
N ASN A 33 -29.40 12.13 22.15
CA ASN A 33 -29.59 12.43 23.56
C ASN A 33 -28.22 12.87 24.09
N ASP A 34 -28.13 14.13 24.49
CA ASP A 34 -27.00 14.64 25.27
C ASP A 34 -27.03 13.95 26.65
N ASP A 35 -26.24 12.90 26.83
CA ASP A 35 -25.60 12.45 28.08
C ASP A 35 -24.91 11.10 27.81
N ASP A 36 -23.59 11.05 28.04
CA ASP A 36 -22.62 9.98 27.73
C ASP A 36 -22.33 9.73 26.24
N ASP A 37 -21.24 10.34 25.76
CA ASP A 37 -20.58 9.97 24.50
C ASP A 37 -20.22 8.46 24.61
N ASP A 38 -20.85 7.61 23.79
CA ASP A 38 -20.63 6.15 23.84
C ASP A 38 -19.23 5.84 23.31
N ASP A 39 -18.24 5.85 24.21
CA ASP A 39 -16.83 5.56 23.94
C ASP A 39 -16.66 4.23 23.18
N MET A 40 -17.48 3.23 23.49
CA MET A 40 -17.43 1.92 22.82
C MET A 40 -17.88 2.05 21.36
N CYS A 41 -19.01 2.71 21.11
CA CYS A 41 -19.52 2.96 19.76
C CYS A 41 -18.55 3.85 18.95
N ASN A 42 -17.98 4.89 19.56
CA ASN A 42 -17.01 5.79 18.92
C ASN A 42 -15.72 5.06 18.55
N TYR A 43 -15.20 4.22 19.44
CA TYR A 43 -14.03 3.39 19.15
C TYR A 43 -14.30 2.38 18.02
N GLN A 44 -15.42 1.65 18.09
CA GLN A 44 -15.81 0.67 17.07
C GLN A 44 -16.00 1.33 15.71
N THR A 45 -16.65 2.50 15.67
CA THR A 45 -16.86 3.26 14.44
C THR A 45 -15.53 3.73 13.85
N SER A 46 -14.64 4.27 14.67
CA SER A 46 -13.31 4.72 14.23
C SER A 46 -12.45 3.57 13.70
N PHE A 47 -12.49 2.41 14.39
CA PHE A 47 -11.83 1.20 13.94
C PHE A 47 -12.36 0.73 12.58
N MET A 48 -13.68 0.69 12.40
CA MET A 48 -14.30 0.28 11.15
C MET A 48 -13.97 1.25 10.00
N GLN A 49 -13.94 2.56 10.25
CA GLN A 49 -13.50 3.55 9.27
C GLN A 49 -12.06 3.30 8.82
N LEU A 50 -11.14 3.09 9.75
CA LEU A 50 -9.74 2.79 9.44
C LEU A 50 -9.59 1.46 8.70
N ALA A 51 -10.33 0.43 9.11
CA ALA A 51 -10.34 -0.85 8.43
C ALA A 51 -10.79 -0.71 6.97
N MET A 52 -11.88 0.02 6.71
CA MET A 52 -12.38 0.27 5.35
C MET A 52 -11.37 1.00 4.46
N VAL A 53 -10.65 1.97 5.03
CA VAL A 53 -9.55 2.69 4.38
C VAL A 53 -8.42 1.73 3.97
N ILE A 54 -8.04 0.79 4.85
CA ILE A 54 -7.02 -0.23 4.55
C ILE A 54 -7.52 -1.24 3.52
N TYR A 55 -8.77 -1.70 3.64
CA TYR A 55 -9.38 -2.63 2.67
C TYR A 55 -9.47 -1.99 1.28
N ASN A 56 -9.86 -0.72 1.17
CA ASN A 56 -9.91 -0.01 -0.10
C ASN A 56 -8.53 0.09 -0.75
N PHE A 57 -7.48 0.28 0.07
CA PHE A 57 -6.10 0.29 -0.41
C PHE A 57 -5.67 -1.06 -0.97
N HIS A 58 -5.93 -2.14 -0.23
CA HIS A 58 -5.58 -3.50 -0.66
C HIS A 58 -6.33 -3.89 -1.94
N ASP A 59 -7.62 -3.55 -2.01
CA ASP A 59 -8.45 -3.77 -3.18
C ASP A 59 -7.95 -2.97 -4.41
N ALA A 60 -7.58 -1.70 -4.22
CA ALA A 60 -6.97 -0.89 -5.27
C ALA A 60 -5.65 -1.49 -5.79
N ILE A 61 -4.83 -2.07 -4.90
CA ILE A 61 -3.63 -2.80 -5.30
C ILE A 61 -4.01 -4.00 -6.16
N SER A 62 -4.96 -4.82 -5.71
CA SER A 62 -5.41 -6.04 -6.42
C SER A 62 -5.94 -5.73 -7.82
N GLU A 63 -6.72 -4.65 -7.96
CA GLU A 63 -7.24 -4.18 -9.25
C GLU A 63 -6.16 -3.48 -10.10
N GLY A 64 -5.09 -2.99 -9.47
CA GLY A 64 -4.05 -2.19 -10.14
C GLY A 64 -4.49 -0.76 -10.43
N ASP A 65 -5.43 -0.21 -9.66
CA ASP A 65 -5.96 1.15 -9.84
C ASP A 65 -5.05 2.18 -9.15
N GLY A 66 -4.19 2.81 -9.95
CA GLY A 66 -3.26 3.83 -9.49
C GLY A 66 -3.91 5.10 -8.95
N ASP A 67 -5.07 5.49 -9.49
CA ASP A 67 -5.77 6.71 -9.07
C ASP A 67 -6.40 6.55 -7.69
N ARG A 68 -6.98 5.38 -7.42
CA ARG A 68 -7.46 5.00 -6.08
C ARG A 68 -6.33 5.03 -5.07
N ILE A 69 -5.16 4.50 -5.43
CA ILE A 69 -3.98 4.52 -4.57
C ILE A 69 -3.55 5.95 -4.25
N LEU A 70 -3.49 6.85 -5.23
CA LEU A 70 -3.13 8.25 -4.97
C LEU A 70 -4.09 8.95 -4.01
N ARG A 71 -5.41 8.72 -4.16
CA ARG A 71 -6.40 9.23 -3.21
C ARG A 71 -6.15 8.67 -1.81
N GLN A 72 -5.86 7.38 -1.73
CA GLN A 72 -5.59 6.71 -0.47
C GLN A 72 -4.33 7.23 0.22
N TRP A 73 -3.25 7.51 -0.52
CA TRP A 73 -2.04 8.14 0.03
C TRP A 73 -2.29 9.53 0.61
N LYS A 74 -3.21 10.31 0.05
CA LYS A 74 -3.62 11.60 0.64
C LYS A 74 -4.29 11.41 2.00
N PHE A 75 -5.17 10.42 2.13
CA PHE A 75 -5.81 10.09 3.41
C PHE A 75 -4.80 9.54 4.42
N MET A 76 -3.93 8.61 4.00
CA MET A 76 -2.89 8.04 4.86
C MET A 76 -1.91 9.10 5.38
N LEU A 77 -1.58 10.12 4.56
CA LEU A 77 -0.74 11.23 4.99
C LEU A 77 -1.31 11.95 6.22
N LEU A 78 -2.63 12.17 6.27
CA LEU A 78 -3.30 12.79 7.41
C LEU A 78 -3.17 11.92 8.67
N PHE A 79 -3.39 10.61 8.54
CA PHE A 79 -3.22 9.67 9.65
C PHE A 79 -1.78 9.65 10.17
N TYR A 80 -0.77 9.59 9.29
CA TYR A 80 0.64 9.62 9.68
C TYR A 80 1.05 10.94 10.33
N LYS A 81 0.37 12.04 10.01
CA LYS A 81 0.64 13.33 10.65
C LYS A 81 -0.02 13.46 12.01
N ALA A 82 -1.17 12.83 12.24
CA ALA A 82 -1.80 12.80 13.56
C ALA A 82 -1.09 11.89 14.56
N ASP A 83 -0.44 10.83 14.08
CA ASP A 83 0.35 9.89 14.90
C ASP A 83 1.84 10.32 15.03
N ASP A 84 2.11 11.61 14.88
CA ASP A 84 3.43 12.24 15.10
C ASP A 84 3.80 12.13 16.60
N PRO A 85 4.98 11.56 16.98
CA PRO A 85 6.19 11.34 16.17
C PRO A 85 6.40 9.94 15.59
N HIS A 86 5.54 8.97 15.90
CA HIS A 86 5.79 7.55 15.64
C HIS A 86 5.80 7.18 14.16
N SER A 87 5.03 7.90 13.34
CA SER A 87 4.85 7.62 11.90
C SER A 87 5.43 8.69 10.97
N SER A 88 6.30 9.58 11.49
CA SER A 88 6.99 10.64 10.72
C SER A 88 7.68 10.15 9.45
N LYS A 89 8.33 8.98 9.48
CA LYS A 89 8.95 8.35 8.29
C LYS A 89 7.93 8.05 7.19
N TYR A 90 6.75 7.56 7.54
CA TYR A 90 5.70 7.23 6.57
C TYR A 90 4.99 8.48 6.06
N CYS A 91 4.87 9.51 6.92
CA CYS A 91 4.39 10.83 6.52
C CYS A 91 5.28 11.45 5.43
N VAL A 92 6.60 11.39 5.62
CA VAL A 92 7.58 11.92 4.66
C VAL A 92 7.52 11.16 3.33
N GLU A 93 7.46 9.83 3.36
CA GLU A 93 7.33 9.02 2.12
C GLU A 93 6.01 9.28 1.38
N ALA A 94 4.89 9.36 2.11
CA ALA A 94 3.58 9.70 1.54
C ALA A 94 3.61 11.07 0.87
N PHE A 95 4.23 12.05 1.53
CA PHE A 95 4.38 13.40 1.01
C PHE A 95 5.27 13.44 -0.23
N TYR A 96 6.40 12.72 -0.22
CA TYR A 96 7.28 12.62 -1.38
C TYR A 96 6.58 12.03 -2.59
N LEU A 97 5.78 10.97 -2.41
CA LEU A 97 5.00 10.40 -3.50
C LEU A 97 4.03 11.42 -4.11
N LEU A 98 3.30 12.15 -3.26
CA LEU A 98 2.33 13.14 -3.72
C LEU A 98 3.02 14.31 -4.44
N ILE A 99 4.15 14.80 -3.93
CA ILE A 99 4.95 15.84 -4.61
C ILE A 99 5.46 15.32 -5.95
N GLN A 100 5.98 14.08 -5.98
CA GLN A 100 6.52 13.50 -7.20
C GLN A 100 5.45 13.46 -8.30
N TYR A 101 4.24 12.99 -7.96
CA TYR A 101 3.16 12.89 -8.93
C TYR A 101 2.60 14.26 -9.36
N TYR A 102 2.34 15.18 -8.42
CA TYR A 102 1.63 16.42 -8.71
C TYR A 102 2.52 17.60 -9.15
N ALA A 103 3.78 17.65 -8.71
CA ALA A 103 4.59 18.86 -8.84
C ALA A 103 5.98 18.63 -9.46
N LEU A 104 6.63 17.50 -9.19
CA LEU A 104 8.04 17.31 -9.55
C LEU A 104 8.26 16.63 -10.90
N LEU A 105 7.47 15.60 -11.23
CA LEU A 105 7.68 14.82 -12.45
C LEU A 105 6.87 15.41 -13.62
N ALA A 106 7.41 15.26 -14.83
CA ALA A 106 6.63 15.50 -16.05
C ALA A 106 5.44 14.52 -16.12
N PRO A 107 4.32 14.90 -16.74
CA PRO A 107 3.08 14.09 -16.74
C PRO A 107 3.30 12.63 -17.16
N GLN A 108 4.11 12.40 -18.20
CA GLN A 108 4.41 11.04 -18.67
C GLN A 108 5.15 10.19 -17.63
N THR A 109 6.08 10.79 -16.90
CA THR A 109 6.86 10.09 -15.87
C THR A 109 6.02 9.88 -14.62
N ALA A 110 5.14 10.83 -14.28
CA ALA A 110 4.19 10.70 -13.18
C ALA A 110 3.22 9.52 -13.40
N GLU A 111 2.67 9.39 -14.61
CA GLU A 111 1.85 8.23 -14.98
C GLU A 111 2.65 6.93 -14.85
N ARG A 112 3.87 6.87 -15.39
CA ARG A 112 4.73 5.68 -15.23
C ARG A 112 5.02 5.36 -13.76
N LEU A 113 5.24 6.37 -12.91
CA LEU A 113 5.47 6.19 -11.48
C LEU A 113 4.29 5.53 -10.78
N ILE A 114 3.06 5.81 -11.22
CA ILE A 114 1.84 5.27 -10.60
C ILE A 114 1.52 3.88 -11.15
N TRP A 115 1.51 3.71 -12.46
CA TRP A 115 1.16 2.42 -13.08
C TRP A 115 2.27 1.37 -12.91
N ASN A 116 3.51 1.77 -12.67
CA ASN A 116 4.61 0.86 -12.34
C ASN A 116 4.71 0.55 -10.83
N ARG A 117 3.63 0.68 -10.06
CA ARG A 117 3.58 0.26 -8.65
C ARG A 117 3.03 -1.14 -8.44
N PHE A 118 2.51 -1.74 -9.50
CA PHE A 118 1.89 -3.04 -9.45
C PHE A 118 2.65 -4.02 -10.34
N SER A 119 2.69 -5.27 -9.90
CA SER A 119 3.14 -6.37 -10.72
C SER A 119 2.06 -7.42 -10.74
N LYS A 120 1.81 -7.98 -11.92
CA LYS A 120 0.90 -9.11 -12.06
C LYS A 120 1.61 -10.39 -11.62
N SER A 121 1.09 -11.07 -10.61
CA SER A 121 1.68 -12.34 -10.13
C SER A 121 1.08 -13.56 -10.82
N VAL A 122 -0.21 -13.51 -11.17
CA VAL A 122 -0.98 -14.64 -11.70
C VAL A 122 -1.84 -14.14 -12.88
N HIS A 123 -2.20 -15.03 -13.80
CA HIS A 123 -3.14 -14.70 -14.86
C HIS A 123 -4.56 -14.65 -14.30
N GLY A 124 -5.26 -13.53 -14.47
CA GLY A 124 -6.61 -13.35 -13.94
C GLY A 124 -6.99 -11.87 -13.75
N PRO A 125 -8.28 -11.58 -13.53
CA PRO A 125 -8.76 -10.30 -13.02
C PRO A 125 -8.59 -10.22 -11.49
N GLY A 126 -8.16 -9.07 -10.98
CA GLY A 126 -7.64 -8.98 -9.61
C GLY A 126 -6.31 -9.73 -9.49
N GLU A 127 -5.70 -9.74 -8.31
CA GLU A 127 -4.44 -10.46 -8.03
C GLU A 127 -3.14 -9.74 -8.45
N ASN A 128 -3.19 -8.44 -8.69
CA ASN A 128 -1.96 -7.65 -8.71
C ASN A 128 -1.35 -7.60 -7.30
N ILE A 129 -0.02 -7.68 -7.25
CA ILE A 129 0.77 -7.50 -6.04
C ILE A 129 1.51 -6.16 -6.11
N PRO A 130 1.82 -5.52 -4.97
CA PRO A 130 2.63 -4.32 -5.01
C PRO A 130 4.03 -4.67 -5.54
N LEU A 131 4.62 -3.77 -6.33
CA LEU A 131 5.90 -4.01 -7.00
C LEU A 131 7.03 -4.32 -5.99
N ASP A 132 6.99 -3.68 -4.82
CA ASP A 132 7.95 -3.92 -3.74
C ASP A 132 7.89 -5.38 -3.24
N MET A 133 6.68 -5.94 -3.11
CA MET A 133 6.50 -7.35 -2.73
C MET A 133 6.97 -8.29 -3.85
N ALA A 134 6.74 -7.94 -5.12
CA ALA A 134 7.29 -8.70 -6.24
C ALA A 134 8.84 -8.73 -6.19
N LEU A 135 9.46 -7.59 -5.90
CA LEU A 135 10.91 -7.47 -5.72
C LEU A 135 11.41 -8.29 -4.52
N GLU A 136 10.66 -8.34 -3.42
CA GLU A 136 10.96 -9.20 -2.29
C GLU A 136 10.93 -10.69 -2.67
N HIS A 137 9.93 -11.12 -3.45
CA HIS A 137 9.86 -12.49 -3.96
C HIS A 137 11.10 -12.84 -4.81
N PHE A 138 11.52 -11.94 -5.72
CA PHE A 138 12.75 -12.15 -6.50
C PHE A 138 13.99 -12.21 -5.62
N ASN A 139 14.11 -11.32 -4.64
CA ASN A 139 15.23 -11.32 -3.69
C ASN A 139 15.27 -12.63 -2.89
N LYS A 140 14.12 -13.15 -2.46
CA LYS A 140 14.02 -14.42 -1.74
C LYS A 140 14.43 -15.60 -2.62
N ILE A 141 14.02 -15.63 -3.87
CA ILE A 141 14.42 -16.65 -4.85
C ILE A 141 15.94 -16.64 -5.03
N LEU A 142 16.54 -15.47 -5.24
CA LEU A 142 17.99 -15.33 -5.41
C LEU A 142 18.76 -15.77 -4.16
N LYS A 143 18.36 -15.28 -2.98
CA LYS A 143 18.99 -15.66 -1.70
C LYS A 143 18.91 -17.15 -1.44
N ASN A 144 17.76 -17.78 -1.73
CA ASN A 144 17.61 -19.23 -1.60
C ASN A 144 18.48 -19.99 -2.60
N GLY A 145 18.53 -19.54 -3.85
CA GLY A 145 19.42 -20.12 -4.87
C GLY A 145 20.89 -20.07 -4.45
N ILE A 146 21.34 -18.93 -3.92
CA ILE A 146 22.69 -18.73 -3.41
C ILE A 146 22.99 -19.62 -2.21
N ARG A 147 22.04 -19.76 -1.27
CA ARG A 147 22.20 -20.66 -0.13
C ARG A 147 22.29 -22.13 -0.56
N ASN A 148 21.49 -22.53 -1.55
CA ASN A 148 21.45 -23.91 -2.06
C ASN A 148 22.69 -24.30 -2.87
N MET A 149 23.50 -23.34 -3.34
CA MET A 149 24.78 -23.62 -4.00
C MET A 149 25.87 -24.14 -3.05
N GLY A 150 25.66 -24.09 -1.72
CA GLY A 150 26.63 -24.56 -0.75
C GLY A 150 27.99 -23.85 -0.89
N PRO A 151 29.14 -24.56 -0.80
CA PRO A 151 30.46 -23.94 -0.86
C PRO A 151 30.75 -23.10 -2.12
N ASN A 152 30.03 -23.37 -3.22
CA ASN A 152 30.22 -22.68 -4.49
C ASN A 152 29.76 -21.20 -4.46
N ASN A 153 28.96 -20.81 -3.46
CA ASN A 153 28.51 -19.42 -3.31
C ASN A 153 29.62 -18.41 -2.99
N SER A 154 30.79 -18.89 -2.51
CA SER A 154 31.98 -18.07 -2.29
C SER A 154 32.61 -17.57 -3.60
N SER A 155 32.30 -18.22 -4.72
CA SER A 155 32.83 -17.86 -6.04
C SER A 155 31.87 -16.92 -6.77
N GLN A 156 32.30 -15.67 -6.99
CA GLN A 156 31.53 -14.70 -7.77
C GLN A 156 31.12 -15.23 -9.14
N LYS A 157 32.00 -15.99 -9.80
CA LYS A 157 31.73 -16.58 -11.13
C LYS A 157 30.61 -17.61 -11.10
N ALA A 158 30.47 -18.36 -9.99
CA ALA A 158 29.41 -19.35 -9.85
C ALA A 158 28.05 -18.65 -9.63
N VAL A 159 28.04 -17.61 -8.78
CA VAL A 159 26.85 -16.78 -8.54
C VAL A 159 26.38 -16.08 -9.82
N ASP A 160 27.28 -15.48 -10.58
CA ASP A 160 26.93 -14.79 -11.83
C ASP A 160 26.33 -15.75 -12.86
N ARG A 161 26.85 -16.99 -12.96
CA ARG A 161 26.30 -18.01 -13.86
C ARG A 161 24.90 -18.44 -13.43
N PHE A 162 24.69 -18.63 -12.13
CA PHE A 162 23.39 -18.97 -11.59
C PHE A 162 22.36 -17.87 -11.86
N CYS A 163 22.69 -16.61 -11.58
CA CYS A 163 21.79 -15.48 -11.83
C CYS A 163 21.40 -15.38 -13.32
N LYS A 164 22.37 -15.54 -14.24
CA LYS A 164 22.10 -15.55 -15.68
C LYS A 164 21.18 -16.71 -16.08
N ALA A 165 21.45 -17.92 -15.56
CA ALA A 165 20.63 -19.09 -15.83
C ALA A 165 19.20 -18.92 -15.31
N LEU A 166 19.02 -18.29 -14.14
CA LEU A 166 17.71 -18.04 -13.55
C LEU A 166 16.87 -17.09 -14.40
N VAL A 167 17.46 -16.02 -14.93
CA VAL A 167 16.77 -15.10 -15.87
C VAL A 167 16.32 -15.84 -17.12
N ILE A 168 17.18 -16.67 -17.70
CA ILE A 168 16.85 -17.47 -18.89
C ILE A 168 15.73 -18.48 -18.58
N ALA A 169 15.82 -19.18 -17.44
CA ALA A 169 14.81 -20.16 -17.03
C ALA A 169 13.44 -19.52 -16.79
N LEU A 170 13.38 -18.34 -16.17
CA LEU A 170 12.14 -17.60 -15.97
C LEU A 170 11.51 -17.18 -17.31
N ASN A 171 12.32 -16.72 -18.27
CA ASN A 171 11.84 -16.33 -19.60
C ASN A 171 11.32 -17.54 -20.40
N ILE A 172 12.00 -18.68 -20.32
CA ILE A 172 11.56 -19.93 -20.97
C ILE A 172 10.26 -20.43 -20.33
N ASN A 173 10.18 -20.46 -19.00
CA ASN A 173 8.97 -20.90 -18.30
C ASN A 173 7.78 -20.00 -18.64
N LYS A 174 7.98 -18.69 -18.72
CA LYS A 174 6.94 -17.75 -19.18
C LYS A 174 6.48 -18.08 -20.60
N ALA A 175 7.42 -18.28 -21.54
CA ALA A 175 7.08 -18.65 -22.90
C ALA A 175 6.37 -20.00 -22.99
N ILE A 176 6.76 -21.00 -22.20
CA ILE A 176 6.09 -22.30 -22.16
C ILE A 176 4.67 -22.14 -21.64
N LEU A 177 4.48 -21.41 -20.54
CA LEU A 177 3.16 -21.18 -19.94
C LEU A 177 2.22 -20.38 -20.85
N GLU A 178 2.73 -19.43 -21.63
CA GLU A 178 1.96 -18.67 -22.62
C GLU A 178 1.61 -19.49 -23.88
N ASN A 179 2.32 -20.59 -24.16
CA ASN A 179 2.05 -21.48 -25.29
C ASN A 179 1.30 -22.77 -24.88
N PHE A 180 1.01 -22.94 -23.59
CA PHE A 180 0.16 -24.00 -23.06
C PHE A 180 -1.22 -23.40 -22.73
N ASP A 181 -1.94 -23.00 -23.78
CA ASP A 181 -3.41 -22.89 -23.75
C ASP A 181 -4.04 -24.26 -24.06
#